data_AF-A0A7C2W7D9-F1
#
_entry.id   AF-A0A7C2W7D9-F1
#
_cell.length_a   1.000
_cell.length_b   1.000
_cell.length_c   1.000
_cell.angle_alpha   90.00
_cell.angle_beta   90.00
_cell.angle_gamma   90.00
#
_symmetry.space_group_name_H-M   'P 1'
#
loop_
_entity.id
_entity.type
_entity.pdbx_description
1 polymer ?
#
loop_
_entity_poly.entity_id
_entity_poly.type
_entity_poly.pdbx_seq_one_letter_code
_entity_poly.pdbx_strand_id
1 'polypeptide(L)'
;MDPTLTPDPERFRLPEAERRGVYHAIYGRRDVRRFRPDPVPPETLARVLHAAHHAPSVGFMQPWNFIVIADRTTRERVKALYERERQAAAQFFDEPRRSQYLSFKLEGILEAPVNICVTCDPTRAGPEVLGRNAVPETDVYSTCLAVQNLWLAARAEGLGVGWVSILKLPQLPRFRAKTPGFHLGRGRGVDHGRP
;
A
#
# COMPACT_ATOMS: atom_id res chain seq x y z
N MET A 1 9.02 -24.82 23.35
CA MET A 1 9.86 -25.26 22.22
C MET A 1 11.30 -25.04 22.63
N ASP A 2 12.18 -26.00 22.39
CA ASP A 2 13.61 -25.88 22.69
C ASP A 2 14.24 -24.81 21.76
N PRO A 3 14.79 -23.71 22.31
CA PRO A 3 15.40 -22.64 21.52
C PRO A 3 16.74 -23.04 20.88
N THR A 4 17.25 -24.24 21.15
CA THR A 4 18.53 -24.76 20.61
C THR A 4 18.38 -25.62 19.35
N LEU A 5 17.15 -26.04 19.01
CA LEU A 5 16.88 -26.82 17.81
C LEU A 5 16.73 -25.91 16.59
N THR A 6 17.74 -25.92 15.71
CA THR A 6 17.63 -25.29 14.39
C THR A 6 16.44 -25.89 13.65
N PRO A 7 15.43 -25.11 13.25
CA PRO A 7 14.25 -25.64 12.60
C PRO A 7 14.63 -26.20 11.21
N ASP A 8 14.10 -27.38 10.90
CA ASP A 8 14.25 -28.00 9.58
C ASP A 8 13.72 -27.04 8.49
N PRO A 9 14.55 -26.63 7.50
CA PRO A 9 14.15 -25.70 6.46
C PRO A 9 12.96 -26.21 5.63
N GLU A 10 12.78 -27.53 5.53
CA GLU A 10 11.66 -28.12 4.78
C GLU A 10 10.31 -27.81 5.44
N ARG A 11 10.27 -27.50 6.74
CA ARG A 11 9.03 -27.07 7.42
C ARG A 11 8.50 -25.72 6.94
N PHE A 12 9.36 -24.89 6.35
CA PHE A 12 8.97 -23.59 5.79
C PHE A 12 8.69 -23.66 4.29
N ARG A 13 9.00 -24.80 3.64
CA ARG A 13 8.89 -24.94 2.19
C ARG A 13 7.44 -25.21 1.79
N LEU A 14 6.88 -24.33 0.97
CA LEU A 14 5.57 -24.55 0.36
C LEU A 14 5.62 -25.62 -0.75
N PRO A 15 4.49 -26.31 -1.02
CA PRO A 15 4.33 -27.15 -2.20
C PRO A 15 4.73 -26.46 -3.50
N GLU A 16 5.23 -27.20 -4.48
CA GLU A 16 5.81 -26.63 -5.71
C GLU A 16 4.81 -25.75 -6.48
N ALA A 17 3.56 -26.19 -6.60
CA ALA A 17 2.51 -25.44 -7.28
C ALA A 17 2.26 -24.08 -6.61
N GLU A 18 2.24 -24.02 -5.28
CA GLU A 18 2.05 -22.79 -4.50
C GLU A 18 3.26 -21.87 -4.65
N ARG A 19 4.48 -22.42 -4.55
CA ARG A 19 5.73 -21.68 -4.78
C ARG A 19 5.75 -21.03 -6.16
N ARG A 20 5.36 -21.76 -7.20
CA ARG A 20 5.22 -21.21 -8.56
C ARG A 20 4.21 -20.07 -8.61
N GLY A 21 3.08 -20.20 -7.93
CA GLY A 21 2.08 -19.15 -7.80
C GLY A 21 2.63 -17.86 -7.19
N VAL A 22 3.37 -17.99 -6.08
CA VAL A 22 4.04 -16.85 -5.40
C VAL A 22 4.98 -16.13 -6.36
N TYR A 23 5.92 -16.84 -6.99
CA TYR A 23 6.88 -16.23 -7.90
C TYR A 23 6.21 -15.65 -9.15
N HIS A 24 5.16 -16.29 -9.66
CA HIS A 24 4.39 -15.76 -10.78
C HIS A 24 3.72 -14.42 -10.42
N ALA A 25 3.17 -14.25 -9.22
CA ALA A 25 2.64 -12.97 -8.76
C ALA A 25 3.74 -11.91 -8.60
N ILE A 26 4.88 -12.28 -7.99
CA ILE A 26 6.02 -11.38 -7.76
C ILE A 26 6.60 -10.85 -9.07
N TYR A 27 6.83 -11.72 -10.06
CA TYR A 27 7.43 -11.33 -11.34
C TYR A 27 6.42 -10.75 -12.33
N GLY A 28 5.16 -11.16 -12.21
CA GLY A 28 4.09 -10.78 -13.12
C GLY A 28 3.36 -9.48 -12.76
N ARG A 29 3.51 -8.95 -11.54
CA ARG A 29 2.92 -7.66 -11.19
C ARG A 29 3.56 -6.51 -11.98
N ARG A 30 2.76 -5.51 -12.34
CA ARG A 30 3.20 -4.32 -13.07
C ARG A 30 2.64 -3.07 -12.42
N ASP A 31 3.34 -1.95 -12.67
CA ASP A 31 2.85 -0.61 -12.39
C ASP A 31 2.00 -0.13 -13.56
N VAL A 32 0.70 -0.34 -13.41
CA VAL A 32 -0.29 -0.14 -14.45
C VAL A 32 -0.71 1.33 -14.47
N ARG A 33 -0.70 1.92 -15.66
CA ARG A 33 -1.09 3.32 -15.90
C ARG A 33 -2.36 3.47 -16.74
N ARG A 34 -2.93 2.36 -17.22
CA ARG A 34 -4.21 2.35 -17.94
C ARG A 34 -5.15 1.34 -17.32
N PHE A 35 -6.37 1.77 -17.05
CA PHE A 35 -7.36 0.96 -16.36
C PHE A 35 -8.64 0.89 -17.16
N ARG A 36 -9.33 -0.24 -17.03
CA ARG A 36 -10.71 -0.37 -17.50
C ARG A 36 -11.66 0.34 -16.51
N PRO A 37 -12.80 0.87 -16.98
CA PRO A 37 -13.77 1.54 -16.12
C PRO A 37 -14.63 0.56 -15.28
N ASP A 38 -14.53 -0.75 -15.52
CA ASP A 38 -15.30 -1.77 -14.81
C ASP A 38 -15.12 -1.66 -13.28
N PRO A 39 -16.20 -1.68 -12.49
CA PRO A 39 -16.08 -1.60 -11.04
C PRO A 39 -15.33 -2.81 -10.48
N VAL A 40 -14.51 -2.58 -9.45
CA VAL A 40 -13.88 -3.66 -8.69
C VAL A 40 -14.91 -4.25 -7.74
N PRO A 41 -15.17 -5.57 -7.77
CA PRO A 41 -16.11 -6.19 -6.85
C PRO A 41 -15.73 -5.96 -5.37
N PRO A 42 -16.68 -5.59 -4.49
CA PRO A 42 -16.37 -5.24 -3.10
C PRO A 42 -15.64 -6.33 -2.31
N GLU A 43 -16.02 -7.59 -2.50
CA GLU A 43 -15.41 -8.75 -1.86
C GLU A 43 -13.97 -8.98 -2.34
N THR A 44 -13.70 -8.69 -3.61
CA THR A 44 -12.34 -8.77 -4.18
C THR A 44 -11.46 -7.67 -3.60
N LEU A 45 -11.98 -6.44 -3.51
CA LEU A 45 -11.28 -5.34 -2.84
C LEU A 45 -11.01 -5.65 -1.36
N ALA A 46 -11.97 -6.28 -0.66
CA ALA A 46 -11.80 -6.68 0.73
C ALA A 46 -10.66 -7.71 0.90
N ARG A 47 -10.55 -8.73 0.03
CA ARG A 47 -9.43 -9.69 0.06
C ARG A 47 -8.07 -9.01 -0.15
N VAL A 48 -8.00 -8.06 -1.08
CA VAL A 48 -6.79 -7.27 -1.35
C VAL A 48 -6.38 -6.41 -0.14
N LEU A 49 -7.32 -5.73 0.49
CA LEU A 49 -7.07 -4.94 1.71
C LEU A 49 -6.71 -5.84 2.91
N HIS A 50 -7.32 -7.02 3.00
CA HIS A 50 -7.00 -8.01 4.02
C HIS A 50 -5.55 -8.50 3.90
N ALA A 51 -5.09 -8.78 2.67
CA ALA A 51 -3.69 -9.13 2.42
C ALA A 51 -2.72 -8.01 2.80
N ALA A 52 -3.09 -6.75 2.51
CA ALA A 52 -2.33 -5.58 2.93
C ALA A 52 -2.19 -5.51 4.47
N HIS A 53 -3.27 -5.80 5.20
CA HIS A 53 -3.28 -5.81 6.66
C HIS A 53 -2.42 -6.94 7.28
N HIS A 54 -2.12 -7.99 6.52
CA HIS A 54 -1.23 -9.09 6.95
C HIS A 54 0.26 -8.79 6.76
N ALA A 55 0.63 -7.57 6.36
CA ALA A 55 2.03 -7.18 6.33
C ALA A 55 2.64 -7.14 7.75
N PRO A 56 3.94 -7.42 7.88
CA PRO A 56 4.64 -7.19 9.14
C PRO A 56 4.73 -5.68 9.42
N SER A 57 4.83 -5.34 10.70
CA SER A 57 5.08 -3.96 11.13
C SER A 57 5.96 -3.90 12.36
N VAL A 58 6.78 -2.86 12.47
CA VAL A 58 7.58 -2.57 13.65
C VAL A 58 6.71 -2.60 14.91
N GLY A 59 7.11 -3.36 15.92
CA GLY A 59 6.37 -3.50 17.19
C GLY A 59 4.91 -3.95 17.05
N PHE A 60 4.52 -4.56 15.93
CA PHE A 60 3.11 -4.82 15.59
C PHE A 60 2.23 -3.54 15.63
N MET A 61 2.81 -2.38 15.32
CA MET A 61 2.16 -1.06 15.34
C MET A 61 1.02 -0.92 14.34
N GLN A 62 1.09 -1.64 13.21
CA GLN A 62 0.13 -1.58 12.10
C GLN A 62 -0.24 -0.15 11.70
N PRO A 63 0.73 0.74 11.40
CA PRO A 63 0.53 2.21 11.30
C PRO A 63 -0.33 2.66 10.11
N TRP A 64 -0.62 1.77 9.17
CA TRP A 64 -1.30 2.10 7.93
C TRP A 64 -2.79 2.43 8.10
N ASN A 65 -3.31 3.34 7.28
CA ASN A 65 -4.73 3.45 6.97
C ASN A 65 -4.96 3.27 5.48
N PHE A 66 -6.05 2.61 5.11
CA PHE A 66 -6.49 2.47 3.72
C PHE A 66 -7.77 3.28 3.51
N ILE A 67 -7.68 4.36 2.74
CA ILE A 67 -8.82 5.22 2.42
C ILE A 67 -9.26 4.90 0.99
N VAL A 68 -10.40 4.24 0.87
CA VAL A 68 -11.00 3.87 -0.42
C VAL A 68 -11.74 5.08 -1.00
N ILE A 69 -11.38 5.47 -2.21
CA ILE A 69 -11.89 6.66 -2.90
C ILE A 69 -12.50 6.21 -4.24
N ALA A 70 -13.81 5.98 -4.25
CA ALA A 70 -14.57 5.70 -5.47
C ALA A 70 -15.19 6.98 -6.09
N ASP A 71 -15.53 7.96 -5.23
CA ASP A 71 -16.17 9.22 -5.64
C ASP A 71 -15.37 9.96 -6.72
N ARG A 72 -16.06 10.26 -7.82
CA ARG A 72 -15.45 10.89 -9.00
C ARG A 72 -14.95 12.29 -8.69
N THR A 73 -15.76 13.10 -8.01
CA THR A 73 -15.41 14.48 -7.64
C THR A 73 -14.13 14.53 -6.82
N THR A 74 -13.97 13.58 -5.90
CA THR A 74 -12.78 13.45 -5.09
C THR A 74 -11.56 13.06 -5.92
N ARG A 75 -11.69 12.09 -6.83
CA ARG A 75 -10.59 11.71 -7.74
C ARG A 75 -10.20 12.84 -8.69
N GLU A 76 -11.14 13.69 -9.12
CA GLU A 76 -10.84 14.90 -9.92
C GLU A 76 -10.02 15.92 -9.14
N ARG A 77 -10.32 16.12 -7.85
CA ARG A 77 -9.47 16.95 -6.99
C ARG A 77 -8.06 16.38 -6.88
N VAL A 78 -7.92 15.07 -6.66
CA VAL A 78 -6.59 14.41 -6.61
C VAL A 78 -5.85 14.57 -7.94
N LYS A 79 -6.53 14.41 -9.08
CA LYS A 79 -5.96 14.63 -10.41
C LYS A 79 -5.47 16.07 -10.60
N ALA A 80 -6.24 17.06 -10.16
CA ALA A 80 -5.81 18.46 -10.23
C ALA A 80 -4.55 18.73 -9.37
N LEU A 81 -4.46 18.11 -8.19
CA LEU A 81 -3.25 18.19 -7.36
C LEU A 81 -2.04 17.57 -8.07
N TYR A 82 -2.23 16.38 -8.66
CA TYR A 82 -1.21 15.69 -9.43
C TYR A 82 -0.69 16.57 -10.58
N GLU A 83 -1.59 17.18 -11.37
CA GLU A 83 -1.17 18.02 -12.50
C GLU A 83 -0.35 19.22 -12.04
N ARG A 84 -0.74 19.89 -10.96
CA ARG A 84 0.07 20.99 -10.41
C ARG A 84 1.46 20.52 -10.00
N GLU A 85 1.56 19.42 -9.24
CA GLU A 85 2.86 18.93 -8.76
C GLU A 85 3.71 18.37 -9.92
N ARG A 86 3.10 17.82 -10.97
CA ARG A 86 3.77 17.41 -12.19
C ARG A 86 4.37 18.58 -12.95
N GLN A 87 3.62 19.69 -13.08
CA GLN A 87 4.15 20.91 -13.70
C GLN A 87 5.30 21.51 -12.87
N ALA A 88 5.17 21.52 -11.54
CA ALA A 88 6.26 21.93 -10.66
C ALA A 88 7.49 21.02 -10.80
N ALA A 89 7.30 19.69 -10.85
CA ALA A 89 8.38 18.73 -11.05
C ALA A 89 9.09 18.91 -12.40
N ALA A 90 8.36 19.28 -13.45
CA ALA A 90 8.91 19.53 -14.78
C ALA A 90 9.92 20.69 -14.81
N GLN A 91 9.82 21.64 -13.88
CA GLN A 91 10.75 22.78 -13.77
C GLN A 91 12.17 22.36 -13.38
N PHE A 92 12.35 21.18 -12.78
CA PHE A 92 13.68 20.63 -12.43
C PHE A 92 14.41 19.97 -13.61
N PHE A 93 13.81 19.96 -14.79
CA PHE A 93 14.43 19.43 -16.01
C PHE A 93 14.58 20.54 -17.05
N ASP A 94 15.71 20.56 -17.75
CA ASP A 94 15.90 21.36 -18.96
C ASP A 94 15.44 20.59 -20.20
N GLU A 95 15.36 21.28 -21.35
CA GLU A 95 15.09 20.62 -22.62
C GLU A 95 16.29 19.76 -23.08
N PRO A 96 16.04 18.59 -23.71
CA PRO A 96 14.73 18.02 -24.09
C PRO A 96 14.04 17.17 -23.00
N ARG A 97 14.66 17.02 -21.82
CA ARG A 97 14.20 16.12 -20.75
C ARG A 97 12.87 16.56 -20.15
N ARG A 98 12.62 17.87 -20.08
CA ARG A 98 11.33 18.43 -19.64
C ARG A 98 10.19 17.96 -20.54
N SER A 99 10.30 18.14 -21.85
CA SER A 99 9.31 17.67 -22.82
C SER A 99 9.11 16.16 -22.76
N GLN A 100 10.21 15.40 -22.63
CA GLN A 100 10.13 13.94 -22.46
C GLN A 100 9.38 13.54 -21.19
N TYR A 101 9.70 14.15 -20.04
CA TYR A 101 9.00 13.93 -18.77
C TYR A 101 7.49 14.23 -18.90
N LEU A 102 7.15 15.35 -19.53
CA LEU A 102 5.78 15.78 -19.79
C LEU A 102 5.05 14.92 -20.84
N SER A 103 5.74 14.05 -21.57
CA SER A 103 5.11 13.07 -22.47
C SER A 103 4.68 11.78 -21.76
N PHE A 104 5.28 11.45 -20.60
CA PHE A 104 4.99 10.21 -19.91
C PHE A 104 3.61 10.23 -19.24
N LYS A 105 2.91 9.10 -19.38
CA LYS A 105 1.73 8.80 -18.56
C LYS A 105 2.17 8.16 -17.24
N LEU A 106 2.13 8.93 -16.16
CA LEU A 106 2.61 8.51 -14.84
C LEU A 106 1.49 8.25 -13.83
N GLU A 107 0.23 8.29 -14.26
CA GLU A 107 -0.93 8.06 -13.41
C GLU A 107 -2.13 7.49 -14.18
N GLY A 108 -3.14 7.02 -13.46
CA GLY A 108 -4.44 6.63 -13.97
C GLY A 108 -5.57 6.92 -12.98
N ILE A 109 -5.47 8.01 -12.22
CA ILE A 109 -6.35 8.44 -11.12
C ILE A 109 -7.83 8.40 -11.55
N LEU A 110 -8.13 8.99 -12.70
CA LEU A 110 -9.49 9.10 -13.23
C LEU A 110 -9.94 7.87 -14.03
N GLU A 111 -9.01 7.09 -14.58
CA GLU A 111 -9.31 5.85 -15.32
C GLU A 111 -9.58 4.69 -14.36
N ALA A 112 -8.81 4.60 -13.27
CA ALA A 112 -9.00 3.57 -12.26
C ALA A 112 -10.34 3.78 -11.54
N PRO A 113 -11.24 2.79 -11.53
CA PRO A 113 -12.60 2.91 -10.96
C PRO A 113 -12.58 3.21 -9.46
N VAL A 114 -11.51 2.82 -8.77
CA VAL A 114 -11.28 3.05 -7.34
C VAL A 114 -9.83 3.48 -7.13
N ASN A 115 -9.60 4.42 -6.22
CA ASN A 115 -8.27 4.81 -5.76
C ASN A 115 -8.15 4.43 -4.27
N ILE A 116 -6.94 4.08 -3.81
CA ILE A 116 -6.67 3.82 -2.40
C ILE A 116 -5.57 4.77 -1.96
N CYS A 117 -5.89 5.68 -1.04
CA CYS A 117 -4.88 6.50 -0.38
C CYS A 117 -4.38 5.75 0.86
N VAL A 118 -3.10 5.40 0.87
CA VAL A 118 -2.45 4.72 1.99
C VAL A 118 -1.69 5.74 2.82
N THR A 119 -2.04 5.88 4.09
CA THR A 119 -1.36 6.79 5.02
C THR A 119 -0.66 6.04 6.13
N CYS A 120 0.36 6.66 6.73
CA CYS A 120 1.06 6.15 7.91
C CYS A 120 0.75 7.09 9.09
N ASP A 121 0.22 6.54 10.18
CA ASP A 121 0.00 7.25 11.43
C ASP A 121 1.19 7.00 12.38
N PRO A 122 2.14 7.94 12.49
CA PRO A 122 3.33 7.76 13.31
C PRO A 122 3.04 7.80 14.82
N THR A 123 1.81 8.10 15.22
CA THR A 123 1.38 8.14 16.63
C THR A 123 0.62 6.89 17.05
N ARG A 124 0.37 5.96 16.11
CA ARG A 124 -0.33 4.72 16.41
C ARG A 124 0.46 3.89 17.40
N ALA A 125 -0.23 3.29 18.38
CA ALA A 125 0.33 2.51 19.48
C ALA A 125 1.08 3.31 20.58
N GLY A 126 0.95 4.65 20.59
CA GLY A 126 1.47 5.49 21.67
C GLY A 126 2.91 5.94 21.46
N PRO A 127 3.53 6.58 22.48
CA PRO A 127 4.85 7.21 22.34
C PRO A 127 6.00 6.21 22.24
N GLU A 128 5.83 5.00 22.78
CA GLU A 128 6.86 3.97 22.84
C GLU A 128 6.45 2.76 21.99
N VAL A 129 7.06 2.63 20.82
CA VAL A 129 6.82 1.50 19.90
C VAL A 129 8.09 0.64 19.84
N LEU A 130 7.93 -0.64 20.20
CA LEU A 130 9.03 -1.61 20.17
C LEU A 130 9.69 -1.64 18.79
N GLY A 131 11.01 -1.45 18.75
CA GLY A 131 11.81 -1.51 17.52
C GLY A 131 11.82 -0.21 16.69
N ARG A 132 11.11 0.84 17.10
CA ARG A 132 11.06 2.12 16.37
C ARG A 132 12.00 3.18 16.94
N ASN A 133 12.42 3.06 18.20
CA ASN A 133 13.22 4.09 18.88
C ASN A 133 14.52 4.49 18.16
N ALA A 134 15.20 3.52 17.54
CA ALA A 134 16.46 3.77 16.83
C ALA A 134 16.27 4.24 15.38
N VAL A 135 15.17 3.84 14.75
CA VAL A 135 14.85 4.15 13.34
C VAL A 135 13.38 4.55 13.25
N PRO A 136 13.06 5.85 13.41
CA PRO A 136 11.68 6.34 13.44
C PRO A 136 10.87 6.01 12.19
N GLU A 137 11.52 5.92 11.02
CA GLU A 137 10.92 5.66 9.70
C GLU A 137 10.42 4.22 9.50
N THR A 138 10.66 3.34 10.46
CA THR A 138 10.22 1.94 10.41
C THR A 138 8.69 1.80 10.32
N ASP A 139 7.93 2.82 10.70
CA ASP A 139 6.49 2.90 10.49
C ASP A 139 6.11 3.07 9.00
N VAL A 140 6.84 3.92 8.28
CA VAL A 140 6.71 4.11 6.83
C VAL A 140 7.14 2.84 6.11
N TYR A 141 8.24 2.21 6.52
CA TYR A 141 8.67 0.93 5.95
C TYR A 141 7.60 -0.15 6.13
N SER A 142 7.01 -0.24 7.33
CA SER A 142 5.88 -1.14 7.61
C SER A 142 4.71 -0.88 6.66
N THR A 143 4.37 0.39 6.43
CA THR A 143 3.32 0.80 5.49
C THR A 143 3.64 0.41 4.04
N CYS A 144 4.89 0.53 3.59
CA CYS A 144 5.33 0.08 2.28
C CYS A 144 5.19 -1.44 2.09
N LEU A 145 5.44 -2.24 3.13
CA LEU A 145 5.22 -3.69 3.10
C LEU A 145 3.74 -4.03 2.91
N ALA A 146 2.84 -3.27 3.56
CA ALA A 146 1.40 -3.39 3.35
C ALA A 146 0.99 -3.07 1.90
N VAL A 147 1.56 -2.02 1.31
CA VAL A 147 1.34 -1.70 -0.12
C VAL A 147 1.85 -2.82 -1.03
N GLN A 148 2.99 -3.43 -0.72
CA GLN A 148 3.53 -4.52 -1.52
C GLN A 148 2.67 -5.79 -1.44
N ASN A 149 2.15 -6.15 -0.27
CA ASN A 149 1.18 -7.24 -0.12
C ASN A 149 -0.10 -6.95 -0.92
N LEU A 150 -0.62 -5.73 -0.82
CA LEU A 150 -1.77 -5.26 -1.60
C LEU A 150 -1.55 -5.50 -3.10
N TRP A 151 -0.38 -5.12 -3.60
CA TRP A 151 -0.04 -5.22 -5.02
C TRP A 151 0.02 -6.67 -5.52
N LEU A 152 0.60 -7.57 -4.73
CA LEU A 152 0.69 -8.99 -5.06
C LEU A 152 -0.68 -9.67 -5.00
N ALA A 153 -1.48 -9.37 -3.99
CA ALA A 153 -2.85 -9.87 -3.88
C ALA A 153 -3.72 -9.36 -5.04
N ALA A 154 -3.64 -8.07 -5.37
CA ALA A 154 -4.32 -7.50 -6.52
C ALA A 154 -3.95 -8.24 -7.82
N ARG A 155 -2.66 -8.53 -8.04
CA ARG A 155 -2.22 -9.31 -9.20
C ARG A 155 -2.81 -10.73 -9.22
N ALA A 156 -2.92 -11.39 -8.07
CA ALA A 156 -3.53 -12.72 -7.98
C ALA A 156 -5.05 -12.69 -8.29
N GLU A 157 -5.73 -11.61 -7.91
CA GLU A 157 -7.16 -11.36 -8.18
C GLU A 157 -7.43 -10.81 -9.59
N GLY A 158 -6.41 -10.68 -10.44
CA GLY A 158 -6.55 -10.14 -11.80
C GLY A 158 -6.72 -8.62 -11.86
N LEU A 159 -6.38 -7.90 -10.79
CA LEU A 159 -6.42 -6.44 -10.72
C LEU A 159 -5.05 -5.82 -11.04
N GLY A 160 -5.08 -4.74 -11.83
CA GLY A 160 -3.93 -3.86 -12.01
C GLY A 160 -3.83 -2.86 -10.86
N VAL A 161 -2.59 -2.50 -10.47
CA VAL A 161 -2.32 -1.45 -9.49
C VAL A 161 -1.30 -0.48 -10.07
N GLY A 162 -1.47 0.80 -9.81
CA GLY A 162 -0.52 1.85 -10.19
C GLY A 162 -0.23 2.80 -9.05
N TRP A 163 1.05 3.01 -8.73
CA TRP A 163 1.46 3.91 -7.64
C TRP A 163 1.63 5.33 -8.16
N VAL A 164 0.93 6.32 -7.60
CA VAL A 164 1.13 7.74 -7.94
C VAL A 164 1.75 8.47 -6.75
N SER A 165 2.96 9.02 -6.94
CA SER A 165 3.72 9.74 -5.89
C SER A 165 4.02 11.20 -6.21
N ILE A 166 3.61 11.70 -7.38
CA ILE A 166 3.72 13.12 -7.76
C ILE A 166 2.55 13.89 -7.12
N LEU A 167 2.55 13.92 -5.78
CA LEU A 167 1.52 14.48 -4.92
C LEU A 167 2.19 14.93 -3.62
N LYS A 168 1.74 16.03 -3.01
CA LYS A 168 2.12 16.37 -1.64
C LYS A 168 0.98 15.99 -0.69
N LEU A 169 1.27 15.09 0.25
CA LEU A 169 0.29 14.58 1.21
C LEU A 169 -0.51 15.68 1.95
N PRO A 170 0.08 16.81 2.40
CA PRO A 170 -0.68 17.87 3.07
C PRO A 170 -1.76 18.54 2.20
N GLN A 171 -1.66 18.40 0.87
CA GLN A 171 -2.59 19.01 -0.08
C GLN A 171 -3.74 18.08 -0.47
N LEU A 172 -3.64 16.79 -0.15
CA LEU A 172 -4.78 15.89 -0.33
C LEU A 172 -5.94 16.43 0.50
N PRO A 173 -7.19 16.43 -0.04
CA PRO A 173 -8.35 16.79 0.76
C PRO A 173 -8.24 16.06 2.09
N ARG A 174 -8.54 16.73 3.22
CA ARG A 174 -8.68 16.05 4.50
C ARG A 174 -9.80 15.03 4.33
N PHE A 175 -9.42 13.82 3.89
CA PHE A 175 -10.30 12.70 3.78
C PHE A 175 -10.63 12.36 5.22
N ARG A 176 -11.70 12.97 5.75
CA ARG A 176 -12.37 12.41 6.92
C ARG A 176 -12.76 11.03 6.44
N ALA A 177 -12.12 10.00 6.98
CA ALA A 177 -12.51 8.64 6.73
C ALA A 177 -14.00 8.54 7.07
N LYS A 178 -14.85 8.59 6.04
CA LYS A 178 -16.24 8.12 6.13
C LYS A 178 -16.27 6.62 5.80
N THR A 179 -15.15 5.91 6.02
CA THR A 179 -15.15 4.46 6.01
C THR A 179 -15.68 4.04 7.38
N PRO A 180 -16.78 3.26 7.46
CA PRO A 180 -17.03 2.47 8.65
C PRO A 180 -15.73 1.73 8.92
N GLY A 181 -15.18 1.85 10.12
CA GLY A 181 -13.91 1.21 10.45
C GLY A 181 -13.97 -0.26 10.03
N PHE A 182 -13.25 -0.62 8.97
CA PHE A 182 -12.94 -2.02 8.70
C PHE A 182 -11.88 -2.38 9.72
N HIS A 183 -12.32 -2.54 10.97
CA HIS A 183 -11.51 -3.05 12.06
C HIS A 183 -11.41 -4.55 11.84
N LEU A 184 -10.43 -4.94 11.02
CA LEU A 184 -9.86 -6.27 11.11
C LEU A 184 -9.42 -6.45 12.57
N GLY A 185 -10.14 -7.32 13.28
CA GLY A 185 -10.05 -7.46 14.73
C GLY A 185 -8.59 -7.60 15.15
N ARG A 186 -8.19 -6.84 16.17
CA ARG A 186 -6.88 -7.00 16.79
C ARG A 186 -6.74 -8.48 17.14
N GLY A 187 -5.78 -9.17 16.52
CA GLY A 187 -5.35 -10.48 16.99
C GLY A 187 -5.06 -10.36 18.48
N ARG A 188 -5.65 -11.24 19.29
CA ARG A 188 -5.52 -11.22 20.75
C ARG A 188 -4.03 -11.06 21.09
N GLY A 189 -3.72 -10.02 21.85
CA GLY A 189 -2.37 -9.75 22.29
C GLY A 189 -1.78 -10.99 22.94
N VAL A 190 -0.56 -11.32 22.54
CA VAL A 190 0.27 -12.24 23.32
C VAL A 190 0.50 -11.54 24.65
N ASP A 191 -0.08 -12.09 25.70
CA ASP A 191 0.14 -11.66 27.08
C ASP A 191 1.62 -11.90 27.40
N HIS A 192 2.42 -10.84 27.33
CA HIS A 192 3.76 -10.84 27.90
C HIS A 192 3.61 -10.58 29.39
N GLY A 193 3.29 -11.66 30.11
CA GLY A 193 3.43 -11.71 31.55
C GLY A 193 4.78 -11.13 31.95
N ARG A 194 4.75 -10.04 32.73
CA ARG A 194 5.92 -9.54 33.42
C ARG A 194 6.34 -10.56 34.49
N PRO A 195 7.65 -10.69 34.76
CA PRO A 195 8.16 -11.57 35.80
C PRO A 195 7.63 -11.21 37.20
#